data_AF-A0A3D0LXM9-F1
#
_entry.id   AF-A0A3D0LXM9-F1
#
_cell.length_a   1.000
_cell.length_b   1.000
_cell.length_c   1.000
_cell.angle_alpha   90.00
_cell.angle_beta   90.00
_cell.angle_gamma   90.00
#
_symmetry.space_group_name_H-M   'P 1'
#
loop_
_entity.id
_entity.type
_entity.pdbx_description
1 polymer ?
#
loop_
_entity_poly.entity_id
_entity_poly.type
_entity_poly.pdbx_seq_one_letter_code
_entity_poly.pdbx_strand_id
1 'polypeptide(L)'
;MPNHITNILTIQADENKVRNILERVKSEEDGLGSIDFNKLIPMPESLNIEAGSRSNRGLELYRSFLQDSAAIAYADVQNTEPSPQHSETLTALLKKYQELTKDDPELLQLGRKCYENIQNYGCTDWYDWSIKNWGTKWNAYGYKEFPSYQDGDSEIRFLTAWAAPHPILEKLSELYPDVTFSHQWADEDFGHNVGERDYLGGEIVSENIPTGGSAEAYELAADILGIELNSDESGYYLSADESGYFYLDTDESYELIEFFDKPALFSNGRITASEIPKGLYCYDLRSDNDGNGFVAIEPHVAVNHAGSVITNSPIDFGEFGYISLTQDTSPNFLGEQITLPQFMNGDFEQTKEQSGGMEL
;
A
#
# COMPACT_ATOMS: atom_id res chain seq x y z
N MET A 1 9.86 -3.53 -6.50
CA MET A 1 9.16 -2.53 -7.35
C MET A 1 8.41 -1.60 -6.42
N PRO A 2 8.19 -0.32 -6.77
CA PRO A 2 7.35 0.53 -5.94
C PRO A 2 5.88 0.20 -6.14
N ASN A 3 5.09 0.37 -5.09
CA ASN A 3 3.65 0.48 -5.21
C ASN A 3 3.29 1.81 -5.89
N HIS A 4 2.22 1.79 -6.68
CA HIS A 4 1.70 2.94 -7.38
C HIS A 4 0.49 3.51 -6.61
N ILE A 5 0.58 4.79 -6.24
CA ILE A 5 -0.50 5.49 -5.55
C ILE A 5 -1.26 6.33 -6.58
N THR A 6 -2.55 6.05 -6.73
CA THR A 6 -3.45 6.91 -7.50
C THR A 6 -3.75 8.16 -6.70
N ASN A 7 -3.58 9.33 -7.33
CA ASN A 7 -3.90 10.62 -6.74
C ASN A 7 -4.92 11.33 -7.61
N ILE A 8 -5.95 11.91 -6.97
CA ILE A 8 -6.93 12.78 -7.59
C ILE A 8 -6.81 14.14 -6.90
N LEU A 9 -6.49 15.19 -7.67
CA LEU A 9 -6.39 16.54 -7.17
C LEU A 9 -7.45 17.42 -7.83
N THR A 10 -8.36 17.96 -7.03
CA THR A 10 -9.44 18.86 -7.44
C THR A 10 -9.18 20.27 -6.94
N ILE A 11 -9.16 21.24 -7.86
CA ILE A 11 -8.87 22.64 -7.60
C ILE A 11 -10.19 23.42 -7.51
N GLN A 12 -10.56 23.88 -6.31
CA GLN A 12 -11.81 24.61 -6.08
C GLN A 12 -11.63 26.11 -6.36
N ALA A 13 -11.70 26.50 -7.63
CA ALA A 13 -11.64 27.90 -8.06
C ALA A 13 -12.43 28.13 -9.36
N ASP A 14 -12.53 29.38 -9.81
CA ASP A 14 -13.08 29.67 -11.13
C ASP A 14 -12.17 29.16 -12.26
N GLU A 15 -12.77 28.87 -13.42
CA GLU A 15 -12.10 28.25 -14.58
C GLU A 15 -10.79 28.97 -14.99
N ASN A 16 -10.76 30.31 -14.95
CA ASN A 16 -9.55 31.05 -15.31
C ASN A 16 -8.43 30.85 -14.28
N LYS A 17 -8.78 30.87 -12.98
CA LYS A 17 -7.82 30.62 -11.90
C LYS A 17 -7.30 29.18 -11.95
N VAL A 18 -8.17 28.19 -12.14
CA VAL A 18 -7.81 26.78 -12.34
C VAL A 18 -6.82 26.65 -13.50
N ARG A 19 -7.17 27.19 -14.67
CA ARG A 19 -6.30 27.14 -15.85
C ARG A 19 -4.93 27.76 -15.58
N ASN A 20 -4.88 28.92 -14.94
CA ASN A 20 -3.62 29.59 -14.62
C ASN A 20 -2.73 28.76 -13.67
N ILE A 21 -3.33 28.09 -12.69
CA ILE A 21 -2.61 27.19 -11.79
C ILE A 21 -2.04 26.00 -12.57
N LEU A 22 -2.87 25.33 -13.38
CA LEU A 22 -2.45 24.17 -14.18
C LEU A 22 -1.36 24.53 -15.20
N GLU A 23 -1.47 25.66 -15.90
CA GLU A 23 -0.43 26.15 -16.81
C GLU A 23 0.91 26.36 -16.09
N ARG A 24 0.88 26.75 -14.81
CA ARG A 24 2.08 27.00 -14.01
C ARG A 24 2.74 25.71 -13.54
N VAL A 25 1.99 24.67 -13.27
CA VAL A 25 2.48 23.43 -12.64
C VAL A 25 2.64 22.26 -13.61
N LYS A 26 2.08 22.31 -14.81
CA LYS A 26 2.14 21.20 -15.79
C LYS A 26 3.55 20.69 -16.07
N SER A 27 3.68 19.41 -16.39
CA SER A 27 4.85 18.84 -17.08
C SER A 27 4.97 19.45 -18.49
N GLU A 28 6.20 19.69 -18.95
CA GLU A 28 6.46 20.09 -20.34
C GLU A 28 6.24 18.93 -21.32
N GLU A 29 6.38 17.68 -20.85
CA GLU A 29 6.17 16.48 -21.65
C GLU A 29 4.68 16.16 -21.82
N ASP A 30 3.92 16.21 -20.73
CA ASP A 30 2.51 15.78 -20.71
C ASP A 30 1.52 16.94 -20.91
N GLY A 31 1.92 18.18 -20.67
CA GLY A 31 1.06 19.35 -20.88
C GLY A 31 -0.04 19.52 -19.83
N LEU A 32 -1.12 20.24 -20.16
CA LEU A 32 -2.23 20.46 -19.22
C LEU A 32 -2.86 19.14 -18.77
N GLY A 33 -3.28 19.07 -17.50
CA GLY A 33 -3.70 17.83 -16.87
C GLY A 33 -2.61 17.08 -16.11
N SER A 34 -1.39 17.63 -16.06
CA SER A 34 -0.26 17.06 -15.33
C SER A 34 0.28 18.00 -14.25
N ILE A 35 1.16 17.49 -13.39
CA ILE A 35 1.84 18.26 -12.36
C ILE A 35 3.32 17.87 -12.27
N ASP A 36 4.22 18.84 -12.39
CA ASP A 36 5.65 18.67 -12.21
C ASP A 36 6.07 19.22 -10.85
N PHE A 37 6.46 18.32 -9.94
CA PHE A 37 6.88 18.65 -8.58
C PHE A 37 8.06 19.62 -8.57
N ASN A 38 8.94 19.60 -9.58
CA ASN A 38 10.06 20.54 -9.65
C ASN A 38 9.61 21.99 -9.87
N LYS A 39 8.40 22.23 -10.41
CA LYS A 39 7.85 23.59 -10.55
C LYS A 39 7.39 24.18 -9.22
N LEU A 40 7.20 23.34 -8.21
CA LEU A 40 6.77 23.71 -6.85
C LEU A 40 7.93 23.64 -5.85
N ILE A 41 8.60 22.49 -5.78
CA ILE A 41 9.76 22.24 -4.93
C ILE A 41 10.88 21.66 -5.82
N PRO A 42 11.76 22.49 -6.38
CA PRO A 42 12.79 22.06 -7.32
C PRO A 42 13.89 21.25 -6.63
N MET A 43 14.23 20.10 -7.21
CA MET A 43 15.40 19.33 -6.76
C MET A 43 16.70 19.98 -7.25
N PRO A 44 17.67 20.25 -6.36
CA PRO A 44 18.99 20.73 -6.77
C PRO A 44 19.71 19.74 -7.70
N GLU A 45 20.25 20.23 -8.82
CA GLU A 45 20.95 19.42 -9.83
C GLU A 45 22.11 18.61 -9.24
N SER A 46 22.77 19.13 -8.20
CA SER A 46 23.90 18.44 -7.56
C SER A 46 23.52 17.13 -6.87
N LEU A 47 22.23 16.95 -6.52
CA LEU A 47 21.70 15.73 -5.94
C LEU A 47 21.37 14.67 -6.99
N ASN A 48 21.38 15.02 -8.29
CA ASN A 48 21.15 14.07 -9.38
C ASN A 48 22.37 13.16 -9.61
N ILE A 49 22.70 12.35 -8.60
CA ILE A 49 23.76 11.35 -8.57
C ILE A 49 23.18 10.01 -8.13
N GLU A 50 23.87 8.91 -8.39
CA GLU A 50 23.39 7.59 -7.97
C GLU A 50 23.19 7.49 -6.44
N ALA A 51 22.19 6.70 -6.04
CA ALA A 51 21.91 6.33 -4.67
C ALA A 51 22.24 4.84 -4.48
N GLY A 52 23.10 4.49 -3.52
CA GLY A 52 23.44 3.10 -3.24
C GLY A 52 24.79 2.87 -2.60
N SER A 53 25.24 1.60 -2.62
CA SER A 53 26.46 1.15 -1.95
C SER A 53 27.73 1.85 -2.44
N ARG A 54 27.80 2.19 -3.73
CA ARG A 54 28.92 2.94 -4.31
C ARG A 54 29.00 4.36 -3.73
N SER A 55 27.89 5.09 -3.66
CA SER A 55 27.81 6.43 -3.03
C SER A 55 28.19 6.39 -1.56
N ASN A 56 27.73 5.39 -0.81
CA ASN A 56 28.09 5.19 0.59
C ASN A 56 29.59 4.98 0.78
N ARG A 57 30.18 4.07 0.00
CA ARG A 57 31.63 3.82 0.01
C ARG A 57 32.43 5.07 -0.36
N GLY A 58 31.98 5.81 -1.36
CA GLY A 58 32.60 7.07 -1.77
C GLY A 58 32.59 8.10 -0.65
N LEU A 59 31.44 8.29 0.00
CA LEU A 59 31.29 9.23 1.11
C LEU A 59 32.20 8.88 2.30
N GLU A 60 32.28 7.60 2.69
CA GLU A 60 33.19 7.14 3.74
C GLU A 60 34.65 7.38 3.39
N LEU A 61 35.03 7.08 2.15
CA LEU A 61 36.39 7.31 1.66
C LEU A 61 36.74 8.80 1.66
N TYR A 62 35.81 9.67 1.25
CA TYR A 62 36.03 11.11 1.24
C TYR A 62 36.12 11.71 2.65
N ARG A 63 35.30 11.23 3.59
CA ARG A 63 35.43 11.60 5.02
C ARG A 63 36.80 11.21 5.58
N SER A 64 37.29 10.02 5.24
CA SER A 64 38.64 9.57 5.61
C SER A 64 39.71 10.48 5.01
N PHE A 65 39.56 10.87 3.74
CA PHE A 65 40.47 11.78 3.07
C PHE A 65 40.53 13.15 3.76
N LEU A 66 39.37 13.71 4.15
CA LEU A 66 39.31 14.97 4.90
C LEU A 66 39.99 14.85 6.27
N GLN A 67 39.80 13.75 6.99
CA GLN A 67 40.42 13.52 8.29
C GLN A 67 41.95 13.40 8.18
N ASP A 68 42.45 12.61 7.23
CA ASP A 68 43.88 12.48 6.98
C ASP A 68 44.50 13.82 6.54
N SER A 69 43.80 14.57 5.68
CA SER A 69 44.23 15.91 5.22
C SER A 69 44.30 16.91 6.37
N ALA A 70 43.30 16.90 7.27
CA ALA A 70 43.27 17.77 8.43
C ALA A 70 44.40 17.46 9.42
N ALA A 71 44.75 16.18 9.59
CA ALA A 71 45.86 15.77 10.45
C ALA A 71 47.21 16.32 9.94
N ILE A 72 47.44 16.31 8.62
CA ILE A 72 48.63 16.90 8.00
C ILE A 72 48.63 18.42 8.22
N ALA A 73 47.54 19.10 7.88
CA ALA A 73 47.44 20.55 8.04
C ALA A 73 47.67 21.00 9.50
N TYR A 74 47.16 20.25 10.48
CA TYR A 74 47.37 20.54 11.90
C TYR A 74 48.84 20.39 12.32
N ALA A 75 49.54 19.36 11.82
CA ALA A 75 50.96 19.18 12.07
C ALA A 75 51.81 20.31 11.47
N ASP A 76 51.39 20.88 10.34
CA ASP A 76 52.07 22.02 9.72
C ASP A 76 51.90 23.31 10.53
N VAL A 77 50.70 23.58 11.07
CA VAL A 77 50.44 24.76 11.91
C VAL A 77 51.29 24.75 13.18
N GLN A 78 51.63 23.57 13.71
CA GLN A 78 52.51 23.43 14.88
C GLN A 78 54.01 23.62 14.55
N ASN A 79 54.40 23.62 13.27
CA ASN A 79 55.77 23.79 12.83
C ASN A 79 56.00 25.21 12.27
N THR A 80 56.90 25.97 12.89
CA THR A 80 57.16 27.38 12.53
C THR A 80 58.01 27.58 11.26
N GLU A 81 58.55 26.51 10.66
CA GLU A 81 59.28 26.58 9.39
C GLU A 81 58.72 25.57 8.35
N PRO A 82 58.56 25.97 7.08
CA PRO A 82 58.10 25.07 6.02
C PRO A 82 59.11 23.94 5.79
N SER A 83 58.74 22.71 6.15
CA SER A 83 59.56 21.52 6.03
C SER A 83 59.38 20.83 4.67
N PRO A 84 60.45 20.34 4.00
CA PRO A 84 60.36 19.47 2.81
C PRO A 84 59.48 18.23 3.02
N GLN A 85 59.35 17.77 4.27
CA GLN A 85 58.52 16.61 4.64
C GLN A 85 57.03 16.86 4.38
N HIS A 86 56.57 18.12 4.38
CA HIS A 86 55.17 18.46 4.07
C HIS A 86 54.78 18.00 2.66
N SER A 87 55.62 18.33 1.67
CA SER A 87 55.41 17.97 0.26
C SER A 87 55.39 16.44 0.07
N GLU A 88 56.28 15.72 0.75
CA GLU A 88 56.35 14.26 0.71
C GLU A 88 55.11 13.61 1.33
N THR A 89 54.64 14.13 2.48
CA THR A 89 53.46 13.61 3.19
C THR A 89 52.18 13.82 2.38
N LEU A 90 52.02 15.00 1.77
CA LEU A 90 50.90 15.30 0.87
C LEU A 90 50.94 14.40 -0.38
N THR A 91 52.11 14.19 -0.98
CA THR A 91 52.28 13.29 -2.13
C THR A 91 51.92 11.86 -1.77
N ALA A 92 52.34 11.38 -0.59
CA ALA A 92 51.99 10.05 -0.09
C ALA A 92 50.48 9.89 0.16
N LEU A 93 49.82 10.93 0.70
CA LEU A 93 48.36 10.94 0.86
C LEU A 93 47.65 10.80 -0.48
N LEU A 94 48.01 11.63 -1.46
CA LEU A 94 47.40 11.57 -2.79
C LEU A 94 47.58 10.18 -3.41
N LYS A 95 48.78 9.59 -3.30
CA LYS A 95 49.05 8.24 -3.78
C LYS A 95 48.23 7.16 -3.06
N LYS A 96 48.04 7.28 -1.73
CA LYS A 96 47.19 6.37 -0.95
C LYS A 96 45.78 6.35 -1.51
N TYR A 97 45.16 7.52 -1.70
CA TYR A 97 43.79 7.59 -2.18
C TYR A 97 43.66 7.23 -3.65
N GLN A 98 44.65 7.55 -4.49
CA GLN A 98 44.70 7.03 -5.88
C GLN A 98 44.70 5.51 -5.94
N GLU A 99 45.47 4.84 -5.07
CA GLU A 99 45.49 3.37 -5.01
C GLU A 99 44.17 2.80 -4.47
N LEU A 100 43.57 3.42 -3.46
CA LEU A 100 42.26 3.02 -2.90
C LEU A 100 41.10 3.16 -3.90
N THR A 101 41.22 4.06 -4.86
CA THR A 101 40.25 4.29 -5.94
C THR A 101 40.71 3.74 -7.30
N LYS A 102 41.73 2.88 -7.36
CA LYS A 102 42.27 2.42 -8.66
C LYS A 102 41.23 1.68 -9.52
N ASP A 103 40.34 0.92 -8.87
CA ASP A 103 39.30 0.13 -9.53
C ASP A 103 38.03 0.97 -9.81
N ASP A 104 37.96 2.18 -9.23
CA ASP A 104 36.86 3.13 -9.38
C ASP A 104 37.36 4.58 -9.20
N PRO A 105 38.00 5.16 -10.23
CA PRO A 105 38.69 6.45 -10.11
C PRO A 105 37.79 7.64 -9.74
N GLU A 106 36.48 7.53 -10.01
CA GLU A 106 35.50 8.58 -9.72
C GLU A 106 34.97 8.53 -8.27
N LEU A 107 35.28 7.46 -7.53
CA LEU A 107 34.72 7.20 -6.21
C LEU A 107 34.98 8.33 -5.20
N LEU A 108 36.18 8.92 -5.22
CA LEU A 108 36.53 10.04 -4.33
C LEU A 108 35.77 11.32 -4.71
N GLN A 109 35.54 11.55 -6.00
CA GLN A 109 34.77 12.69 -6.49
C GLN A 109 33.28 12.53 -6.18
N LEU A 110 32.73 11.33 -6.35
CA LEU A 110 31.37 11.00 -5.92
C LEU A 110 31.22 11.22 -4.40
N GLY A 111 32.17 10.73 -3.61
CA GLY A 111 32.17 10.93 -2.15
C GLY A 111 32.20 12.40 -1.74
N ARG A 112 33.00 13.20 -2.45
CA ARG A 112 33.00 14.66 -2.29
C ARG A 112 31.63 15.25 -2.58
N LYS A 113 30.99 14.86 -3.68
CA LYS A 113 29.66 15.35 -4.08
C LYS A 113 28.60 15.00 -3.03
N CYS A 114 28.58 13.76 -2.54
CA CYS A 114 27.71 13.32 -1.44
C CYS A 114 27.94 14.17 -0.18
N TYR A 115 29.20 14.41 0.19
CA TYR A 115 29.55 15.21 1.36
C TYR A 115 29.04 16.66 1.23
N GLU A 116 29.28 17.30 0.09
CA GLU A 116 28.81 18.65 -0.21
C GLU A 116 27.27 18.73 -0.22
N ASN A 117 26.60 17.73 -0.81
CA ASN A 117 25.14 17.64 -0.82
C ASN A 117 24.55 17.52 0.61
N ILE A 118 25.17 16.72 1.49
CA ILE A 118 24.74 16.63 2.89
C ILE A 118 24.87 17.99 3.58
N GLN A 119 25.97 18.72 3.36
CA GLN A 119 26.15 20.04 3.98
C GLN A 119 25.12 21.07 3.49
N ASN A 120 24.79 21.03 2.21
CA ASN A 120 23.91 22.04 1.60
C ASN A 120 22.41 21.72 1.76
N TYR A 121 22.03 20.45 1.76
CA TYR A 121 20.62 20.02 1.66
C TYR A 121 20.22 18.97 2.71
N GLY A 122 21.20 18.41 3.44
CA GLY A 122 20.97 17.34 4.42
C GLY A 122 20.68 15.98 3.80
N CYS A 123 20.91 15.80 2.50
CA CYS A 123 20.68 14.56 1.74
C CYS A 123 21.93 14.25 0.91
N THR A 124 22.21 12.97 0.64
CA THR A 124 23.34 12.57 -0.22
C THR A 124 23.05 12.77 -1.69
N ASP A 125 21.82 12.42 -2.11
CA ASP A 125 21.42 12.23 -3.49
C ASP A 125 19.92 12.50 -3.67
N TRP A 126 19.42 12.27 -4.90
CA TRP A 126 18.05 12.54 -5.30
C TRP A 126 17.04 11.69 -4.55
N TYR A 127 17.40 10.47 -4.13
CA TYR A 127 16.46 9.53 -3.56
C TYR A 127 16.03 9.98 -2.16
N ASP A 128 17.01 10.23 -1.29
CA ASP A 128 16.76 10.74 0.05
C ASP A 128 16.09 12.13 0.01
N TRP A 129 16.50 12.96 -0.94
CA TRP A 129 15.94 14.29 -1.10
C TRP A 129 14.48 14.25 -1.56
N SER A 130 14.13 13.41 -2.54
CA SER A 130 12.76 13.32 -3.07
C SER A 130 11.79 12.85 -2.01
N ILE A 131 12.13 11.79 -1.26
CA ILE A 131 11.29 11.30 -0.16
C ILE A 131 11.09 12.40 0.89
N LYS A 132 12.17 13.09 1.28
CA LYS A 132 12.11 14.12 2.32
C LYS A 132 11.31 15.35 1.89
N ASN A 133 11.39 15.77 0.63
CA ASN A 133 10.86 17.07 0.18
C ASN A 133 9.58 16.96 -0.64
N TRP A 134 9.34 15.84 -1.32
CA TRP A 134 8.11 15.58 -2.07
C TRP A 134 7.20 14.58 -1.37
N GLY A 135 7.71 13.83 -0.38
CA GLY A 135 6.99 12.73 0.28
C GLY A 135 7.04 11.42 -0.51
N THR A 136 7.52 11.45 -1.76
CA THR A 136 7.46 10.34 -2.72
C THR A 136 8.83 10.08 -3.33
N LYS A 137 9.03 8.88 -3.87
CA LYS A 137 10.31 8.52 -4.50
C LYS A 137 10.57 9.29 -5.79
N TRP A 138 9.54 9.48 -6.59
CA TRP A 138 9.59 10.07 -7.92
C TRP A 138 8.59 11.22 -8.03
N ASN A 139 8.79 12.02 -9.07
CA ASN A 139 7.82 13.00 -9.54
C ASN A 139 6.48 12.33 -9.91
N ALA A 140 5.42 13.09 -10.17
CA ALA A 140 4.17 12.54 -10.67
C ALA A 140 4.32 11.95 -12.08
N TYR A 141 3.65 10.83 -12.35
CA TYR A 141 3.68 10.11 -13.62
C TYR A 141 2.32 9.41 -13.90
N GLY A 142 2.25 8.56 -14.93
CA GLY A 142 1.09 7.70 -15.15
C GLY A 142 -0.12 8.41 -15.77
N TYR A 143 0.02 9.64 -16.28
CA TYR A 143 -1.10 10.43 -16.81
C TYR A 143 -1.91 9.72 -17.91
N LYS A 144 -1.27 8.83 -18.67
CA LYS A 144 -1.91 8.05 -19.75
C LYS A 144 -2.82 6.93 -19.25
N GLU A 145 -2.79 6.62 -17.95
CA GLU A 145 -3.64 5.62 -17.31
C GLU A 145 -5.02 6.19 -16.95
N PHE A 146 -5.17 7.52 -17.01
CA PHE A 146 -6.38 8.24 -16.67
C PHE A 146 -7.05 8.85 -17.91
N PRO A 147 -8.34 9.23 -17.83
CA PRO A 147 -8.99 10.02 -18.86
C PRO A 147 -8.19 11.27 -19.20
N SER A 148 -8.08 11.59 -20.49
CA SER A 148 -7.34 12.77 -20.93
C SER A 148 -8.03 14.05 -20.47
N TYR A 149 -7.23 14.98 -19.94
CA TYR A 149 -7.68 16.32 -19.55
C TYR A 149 -8.42 17.03 -20.68
N GLN A 150 -9.54 17.66 -20.34
CA GLN A 150 -10.32 18.52 -21.21
C GLN A 150 -10.23 19.97 -20.73
N ASP A 151 -10.29 20.92 -21.68
CA ASP A 151 -10.33 22.33 -21.32
C ASP A 151 -11.58 22.63 -20.46
N GLY A 152 -11.33 23.18 -19.27
CA GLY A 152 -12.36 23.45 -18.27
C GLY A 152 -12.33 22.50 -17.08
N ASP A 153 -11.57 21.41 -17.14
CA ASP A 153 -11.42 20.49 -16.02
C ASP A 153 -10.70 21.16 -14.84
N SER A 154 -11.23 20.93 -13.64
CA SER A 154 -10.62 21.34 -12.37
C SER A 154 -9.92 20.21 -11.63
N GLU A 155 -9.96 19.01 -12.19
CA GLU A 155 -9.39 17.79 -11.62
C GLU A 155 -8.21 17.32 -12.47
N ILE A 156 -7.14 16.86 -11.82
CA ILE A 156 -6.06 16.11 -12.45
C ILE A 156 -5.81 14.82 -11.71
N ARG A 157 -5.43 13.77 -12.46
CA ARG A 157 -5.12 12.45 -11.91
C ARG A 157 -3.71 12.03 -12.29
N PHE A 158 -2.99 11.45 -11.34
CA PHE A 158 -1.61 11.03 -11.54
C PHE A 158 -1.19 9.97 -10.53
N LEU A 159 -0.13 9.26 -10.88
CA LEU A 159 0.53 8.29 -10.01
C LEU A 159 1.72 8.90 -9.28
N THR A 160 1.94 8.42 -8.06
CA THR A 160 3.21 8.58 -7.33
C THR A 160 3.71 7.25 -6.83
N ALA A 161 5.03 7.16 -6.58
CA ALA A 161 5.63 5.96 -6.02
C ALA A 161 5.59 6.00 -4.48
N TRP A 162 5.07 4.92 -3.88
CA TRP A 162 4.99 4.60 -2.44
C TRP A 162 4.06 5.42 -1.55
N ALA A 163 3.90 6.71 -1.82
CA ALA A 163 3.10 7.58 -0.96
C ALA A 163 2.45 8.70 -1.76
N ALA A 164 1.47 9.35 -1.16
CA ALA A 164 0.87 10.55 -1.72
C ALA A 164 1.78 11.78 -1.47
N PRO A 165 1.83 12.76 -2.38
CA PRO A 165 2.83 13.83 -2.36
C PRO A 165 2.40 15.01 -1.48
N HIS A 166 2.08 14.76 -0.20
CA HIS A 166 1.53 15.79 0.69
C HIS A 166 2.36 17.09 0.76
N PRO A 167 3.71 17.06 0.83
CA PRO A 167 4.52 18.28 0.80
C PRO A 167 4.32 19.14 -0.47
N ILE A 168 4.04 18.52 -1.61
CA ILE A 168 3.75 19.23 -2.87
C ILE A 168 2.42 19.96 -2.79
N LEU A 169 1.41 19.31 -2.19
CA LEU A 169 0.06 19.86 -2.08
C LEU A 169 -0.01 20.98 -1.03
N GLU A 170 0.69 20.82 0.09
CA GLU A 170 0.91 21.90 1.06
C GLU A 170 1.57 23.10 0.36
N LYS A 171 2.64 22.86 -0.41
CA LYS A 171 3.32 23.94 -1.12
C LYS A 171 2.43 24.63 -2.16
N LEU A 172 1.63 23.86 -2.87
CA LEU A 172 0.67 24.38 -3.84
C LEU A 172 -0.39 25.26 -3.14
N SER A 173 -0.90 24.81 -1.99
CA SER A 173 -1.86 25.56 -1.17
C SER A 173 -1.27 26.86 -0.60
N GLU A 174 -0.01 26.86 -0.17
CA GLU A 174 0.70 28.07 0.26
C GLU A 174 0.80 29.13 -0.85
N LEU A 175 1.03 28.69 -2.10
CA LEU A 175 1.19 29.58 -3.25
C LEU A 175 -0.13 30.22 -3.70
N TYR A 176 -1.25 29.56 -3.43
CA TYR A 176 -2.59 30.01 -3.78
C TYR A 176 -3.50 29.99 -2.53
N PRO A 177 -3.28 30.90 -1.57
CA PRO A 177 -3.92 30.83 -0.25
C PRO A 177 -5.43 31.12 -0.28
N ASP A 178 -5.95 31.60 -1.40
CA ASP A 178 -7.37 31.84 -1.67
C ASP A 178 -8.08 30.63 -2.32
N VAL A 179 -7.37 29.53 -2.57
CA VAL A 179 -7.88 28.34 -3.28
C VAL A 179 -7.83 27.12 -2.37
N THR A 180 -8.92 26.37 -2.34
CA THR A 180 -8.96 25.05 -1.69
C THR A 180 -8.56 23.97 -2.69
N PHE A 181 -7.66 23.09 -2.26
CA PHE A 181 -7.24 21.91 -3.02
C PHE A 181 -7.74 20.66 -2.29
N SER A 182 -8.66 19.93 -2.93
CA SER A 182 -9.13 18.63 -2.43
C SER A 182 -8.30 17.53 -3.06
N HIS A 183 -7.77 16.65 -2.24
CA HIS A 183 -6.89 15.56 -2.66
C HIS A 183 -7.38 14.25 -2.10
N GLN A 184 -7.51 13.27 -2.97
CA GLN A 184 -7.80 11.88 -2.61
C GLN A 184 -6.66 11.00 -3.13
N TRP A 185 -6.31 9.96 -2.37
CA TRP A 185 -5.32 9.00 -2.79
C TRP A 185 -5.69 7.57 -2.40
N ALA A 186 -5.28 6.60 -3.22
CA ALA A 186 -5.43 5.18 -2.95
C ALA A 186 -4.20 4.42 -3.45
N ASP A 187 -3.69 3.52 -2.62
CA ASP A 187 -2.62 2.58 -2.95
C ASP A 187 -3.17 1.42 -3.81
N GLU A 188 -2.29 0.81 -4.61
CA GLU A 188 -2.59 -0.46 -5.29
C GLU A 188 -2.73 -1.63 -4.30
N ASP A 189 -2.15 -1.50 -3.10
CA ASP A 189 -2.47 -2.34 -1.94
C ASP A 189 -3.89 -2.02 -1.44
N PHE A 190 -4.87 -2.61 -2.12
CA PHE A 190 -6.28 -2.25 -2.02
C PHE A 190 -6.82 -2.31 -0.57
N GLY A 191 -7.48 -1.23 -0.13
CA GLY A 191 -7.96 -1.07 1.24
C GLY A 191 -6.90 -0.60 2.25
N HIS A 192 -5.67 -0.32 1.81
CA HIS A 192 -4.59 0.23 2.62
C HIS A 192 -4.05 1.54 2.03
N ASN A 193 -3.41 2.36 2.87
CA ASN A 193 -2.79 3.63 2.47
C ASN A 193 -3.68 4.49 1.54
N VAL A 194 -4.89 4.74 2.02
CA VAL A 194 -5.97 5.44 1.32
C VAL A 194 -6.47 6.58 2.21
N GLY A 195 -6.88 7.69 1.60
CA GLY A 195 -7.44 8.80 2.35
C GLY A 195 -7.77 10.01 1.48
N GLU A 196 -8.23 11.05 2.17
CA GLU A 196 -8.55 12.34 1.57
C GLU A 196 -8.21 13.51 2.50
N ARG A 197 -7.81 14.62 1.88
CA ARG A 197 -7.43 15.87 2.55
C ARG A 197 -7.89 17.08 1.75
N ASP A 198 -8.29 18.12 2.47
CA ASP A 198 -8.44 19.46 1.91
C ASP A 198 -7.32 20.36 2.43
N TYR A 199 -6.70 21.10 1.51
CA TYR A 199 -5.64 22.06 1.81
C TYR A 199 -6.10 23.49 1.50
N LEU A 200 -5.91 24.43 2.43
CA LEU A 200 -6.18 25.86 2.23
C LEU A 200 -5.14 26.72 2.93
N GLY A 201 -4.49 27.62 2.18
CA GLY A 201 -3.51 28.55 2.74
C GLY A 201 -2.23 27.88 3.27
N GLY A 202 -1.92 26.67 2.80
CA GLY A 202 -0.78 25.87 3.28
C GLY A 202 -1.09 24.96 4.48
N GLU A 203 -2.34 24.94 4.96
CA GLU A 203 -2.77 24.13 6.09
C GLU A 203 -3.77 23.06 5.65
N ILE A 204 -3.81 21.93 6.38
CA ILE A 204 -4.85 20.91 6.21
C ILE A 204 -6.10 21.38 6.96
N VAL A 205 -7.21 21.56 6.23
CA VAL A 205 -8.49 22.03 6.80
C VAL A 205 -9.54 20.94 6.96
N SER A 206 -9.36 19.80 6.29
CA SER A 206 -10.14 18.58 6.45
C SER A 206 -9.24 17.37 6.21
N GLU A 207 -9.44 16.29 6.97
CA GLU A 207 -8.69 15.04 6.82
C GLU A 207 -9.58 13.86 7.19
N ASN A 208 -9.55 12.84 6.33
CA ASN A 208 -10.13 11.54 6.59
C ASN A 208 -9.15 10.45 6.09
N ILE A 209 -8.58 9.69 7.02
CA ILE A 209 -7.67 8.58 6.74
C ILE A 209 -8.23 7.36 7.47
N PRO A 210 -9.03 6.52 6.80
CA PRO A 210 -9.61 5.35 7.43
C PRO A 210 -8.52 4.36 7.84
N THR A 211 -8.85 3.49 8.80
CA THR A 211 -7.90 2.45 9.25
C THR A 211 -7.72 1.42 8.13
N GLY A 212 -6.49 1.14 7.73
CA GLY A 212 -6.23 0.16 6.67
C GLY A 212 -6.86 -1.20 6.98
N GLY A 213 -7.49 -1.80 5.97
CA GLY A 213 -8.25 -3.05 6.08
C GLY A 213 -9.68 -2.90 6.62
N SER A 214 -10.10 -1.71 7.06
CA SER A 214 -11.49 -1.45 7.43
C SER A 214 -12.40 -1.35 6.20
N ALA A 215 -13.71 -1.58 6.39
CA ALA A 215 -14.70 -1.41 5.32
C ALA A 215 -14.63 -0.02 4.69
N GLU A 216 -14.53 1.03 5.52
CA GLU A 216 -14.39 2.43 5.08
C GLU A 216 -13.16 2.66 4.19
N ALA A 217 -12.04 1.97 4.47
CA ALA A 217 -10.84 2.07 3.65
C ALA A 217 -11.01 1.40 2.28
N TYR A 218 -11.65 0.23 2.23
CA TYR A 218 -11.96 -0.43 0.96
C TYR A 218 -12.96 0.36 0.12
N GLU A 219 -14.01 0.91 0.74
CA GLU A 219 -15.02 1.73 0.08
C GLU A 219 -14.39 2.99 -0.53
N LEU A 220 -13.57 3.72 0.23
CA LEU A 220 -12.88 4.91 -0.28
C LEU A 220 -11.88 4.55 -1.40
N ALA A 221 -11.13 3.45 -1.25
CA ALA A 221 -10.19 3.00 -2.29
C ALA A 221 -10.94 2.61 -3.57
N ALA A 222 -12.09 1.94 -3.44
CA ALA A 222 -12.94 1.53 -4.55
C ALA A 222 -13.45 2.74 -5.35
N ASP A 223 -13.92 3.78 -4.65
CA ASP A 223 -14.38 5.02 -5.27
C ASP A 223 -13.27 5.72 -6.05
N ILE A 224 -12.07 5.80 -5.48
CA ILE A 224 -10.90 6.46 -6.11
C ILE A 224 -10.42 5.69 -7.35
N LEU A 225 -10.37 4.35 -7.25
CA LEU A 225 -9.85 3.46 -8.30
C LEU A 225 -10.91 3.04 -9.32
N GLY A 226 -12.19 3.34 -9.08
CA GLY A 226 -13.31 2.95 -9.95
C GLY A 226 -13.59 1.44 -9.93
N ILE A 227 -13.44 0.80 -8.76
CA ILE A 227 -13.66 -0.64 -8.56
C ILE A 227 -15.07 -0.86 -8.03
N GLU A 228 -15.84 -1.76 -8.64
CA GLU A 228 -17.16 -2.14 -8.14
C GLU A 228 -17.05 -3.23 -7.07
N LEU A 229 -17.23 -2.87 -5.80
CA LEU A 229 -17.25 -3.81 -4.67
C LEU A 229 -18.49 -4.71 -4.70
N ASN A 230 -18.40 -5.88 -4.05
CA ASN A 230 -19.43 -6.91 -4.00
C ASN A 230 -19.84 -7.41 -5.40
N SER A 231 -18.86 -7.56 -6.30
CA SER A 231 -19.07 -8.03 -7.66
C SER A 231 -18.08 -9.16 -8.01
N ASP A 232 -18.48 -10.01 -8.95
CA ASP A 232 -17.60 -11.04 -9.50
C ASP A 232 -16.41 -10.44 -10.26
N GLU A 233 -16.53 -9.21 -10.76
CA GLU A 233 -15.46 -8.52 -11.50
C GLU A 233 -14.32 -8.12 -10.57
N SER A 234 -14.63 -7.56 -9.39
CA SER A 234 -13.61 -7.19 -8.41
C SER A 234 -13.16 -8.36 -7.53
N GLY A 235 -14.05 -9.31 -7.27
CA GLY A 235 -13.82 -10.42 -6.34
C GLY A 235 -13.80 -9.99 -4.87
N TYR A 236 -14.02 -8.71 -4.56
CA TYR A 236 -14.02 -8.20 -3.18
C TYR A 236 -15.42 -8.16 -2.62
N TYR A 237 -15.64 -8.86 -1.50
CA TYR A 237 -16.93 -8.94 -0.83
C TYR A 237 -16.84 -8.43 0.60
N LEU A 238 -17.87 -7.68 1.03
CA LEU A 238 -17.99 -7.23 2.40
C LEU A 238 -18.08 -8.44 3.32
N SER A 239 -17.28 -8.47 4.37
CA SER A 239 -17.26 -9.58 5.31
C SER A 239 -18.56 -9.70 6.12
N ALA A 240 -18.84 -10.88 6.66
CA ALA A 240 -20.05 -11.12 7.45
C ALA A 240 -20.08 -10.39 8.79
N ASP A 241 -18.93 -10.06 9.37
CA ASP A 241 -18.83 -9.17 10.51
C ASP A 241 -18.82 -7.68 10.13
N GLU A 242 -18.88 -7.37 8.84
CA GLU A 242 -18.86 -6.02 8.27
C GLU A 242 -17.62 -5.20 8.65
N SER A 243 -16.56 -5.86 9.11
CA SER A 243 -15.31 -5.21 9.53
C SER A 243 -14.46 -4.70 8.37
N GLY A 244 -14.60 -5.31 7.19
CA GLY A 244 -13.76 -5.07 6.02
C GLY A 244 -14.22 -5.85 4.80
N TYR A 245 -13.35 -5.91 3.79
CA TYR A 245 -13.56 -6.73 2.61
C TYR A 245 -12.51 -7.82 2.53
N PHE A 246 -12.87 -8.95 1.93
CA PHE A 246 -11.93 -10.01 1.61
C PHE A 246 -12.05 -10.35 0.12
N TYR A 247 -10.96 -10.87 -0.44
CA TYR A 247 -10.95 -11.39 -1.80
C TYR A 247 -11.50 -12.82 -1.80
N LEU A 248 -12.59 -13.06 -2.52
CA LEU A 248 -13.22 -14.37 -2.63
C LEU A 248 -12.43 -15.24 -3.61
N ASP A 249 -11.81 -16.31 -3.10
CA ASP A 249 -11.23 -17.35 -3.96
C ASP A 249 -12.35 -18.20 -4.55
N THR A 250 -12.58 -18.08 -5.87
CA THR A 250 -13.64 -18.79 -6.58
C THR A 250 -13.37 -20.28 -6.73
N ASP A 251 -12.11 -20.72 -6.53
CA ASP A 251 -11.70 -22.11 -6.63
C ASP A 251 -11.69 -22.83 -5.27
N GLU A 252 -11.80 -22.08 -4.16
CA GLU A 252 -11.93 -22.67 -2.83
C GLU A 252 -13.27 -23.40 -2.70
N SER A 253 -13.19 -24.68 -2.34
CA SER A 253 -14.34 -25.56 -2.21
C SER A 253 -14.48 -26.12 -0.80
N TYR A 254 -15.73 -26.38 -0.43
CA TYR A 254 -16.16 -26.82 0.88
C TYR A 254 -17.04 -28.06 0.73
N GLU A 255 -17.03 -28.92 1.75
CA GLU A 255 -17.88 -30.11 1.76
C GLU A 255 -19.33 -29.69 1.95
N LEU A 256 -20.20 -30.09 1.02
CA LEU A 256 -21.64 -29.86 1.16
C LEU A 256 -22.22 -30.84 2.19
N ILE A 257 -22.88 -30.27 3.20
CA ILE A 257 -23.56 -31.01 4.25
C ILE A 257 -25.04 -30.63 4.30
N GLU A 258 -25.86 -31.56 4.80
CA GLU A 258 -27.21 -31.27 5.27
C GLU A 258 -27.19 -31.20 6.79
N PHE A 259 -27.62 -30.06 7.34
CA PHE A 259 -27.56 -29.77 8.76
C PHE A 259 -28.80 -29.02 9.21
N PHE A 260 -29.52 -29.56 10.20
CA PHE A 260 -30.86 -29.10 10.61
C PHE A 260 -31.83 -28.94 9.43
N ASP A 261 -31.89 -29.96 8.56
CA ASP A 261 -32.72 -30.01 7.35
C ASP A 261 -32.45 -28.88 6.34
N LYS A 262 -31.28 -28.23 6.43
CA LYS A 262 -30.84 -27.17 5.53
C LYS A 262 -29.48 -27.47 4.93
N PRO A 263 -29.20 -26.99 3.71
CA PRO A 263 -27.86 -27.03 3.13
C PRO A 263 -26.90 -26.13 3.92
N ALA A 264 -25.69 -26.62 4.15
CA ALA A 264 -24.60 -25.87 4.77
C ALA A 264 -23.25 -26.35 4.19
N LEU A 265 -22.20 -25.57 4.42
CA LEU A 265 -20.84 -25.93 4.01
C LEU A 265 -20.01 -26.34 5.22
N PHE A 266 -19.11 -27.30 5.04
CA PHE A 266 -18.16 -27.74 6.05
C PHE A 266 -16.73 -27.53 5.59
N SER A 267 -15.88 -27.08 6.50
CA SER A 267 -14.42 -27.08 6.35
C SER A 267 -13.76 -27.70 7.58
N ASN A 268 -12.67 -28.44 7.37
CA ASN A 268 -11.81 -28.89 8.46
C ASN A 268 -11.04 -27.71 9.10
N GLY A 269 -10.83 -26.63 8.35
CA GLY A 269 -10.17 -25.42 8.83
C GLY A 269 -11.06 -24.56 9.71
N ARG A 270 -10.44 -23.59 10.38
CA ARG A 270 -11.17 -22.51 11.04
C ARG A 270 -11.62 -21.50 9.99
N ILE A 271 -12.85 -21.03 10.13
CA ILE A 271 -13.42 -19.98 9.31
C ILE A 271 -13.94 -18.90 10.26
N THR A 272 -13.59 -17.67 9.96
CA THR A 272 -14.04 -16.50 10.73
C THR A 272 -15.05 -15.68 9.92
N ALA A 273 -15.83 -14.84 10.61
CA ALA A 273 -16.80 -13.98 9.96
C ALA A 273 -16.16 -12.94 9.02
N SER A 274 -14.87 -12.63 9.22
CA SER A 274 -14.08 -11.78 8.33
C SER A 274 -13.70 -12.44 6.99
N GLU A 275 -13.85 -13.77 6.87
CA GLU A 275 -13.42 -14.57 5.71
C GLU A 275 -14.60 -15.09 4.88
N ILE A 276 -15.83 -14.68 5.20
CA ILE A 276 -17.04 -15.08 4.46
C ILE A 276 -17.88 -13.84 4.10
N PRO A 277 -18.66 -13.91 3.01
CA PRO A 277 -19.47 -12.79 2.56
C PRO A 277 -20.62 -12.47 3.52
N LYS A 278 -20.94 -11.18 3.60
CA LYS A 278 -22.13 -10.66 4.29
C LYS A 278 -23.39 -11.39 3.86
N GLY A 279 -24.17 -11.81 4.86
CA GLY A 279 -25.37 -12.63 4.67
C GLY A 279 -25.14 -14.12 4.91
N LEU A 280 -23.89 -14.58 4.97
CA LEU A 280 -23.54 -15.91 5.47
C LEU A 280 -23.11 -15.85 6.95
N TYR A 281 -23.13 -17.01 7.60
CA TYR A 281 -22.79 -17.16 9.02
C TYR A 281 -21.90 -18.37 9.21
N CYS A 282 -20.82 -18.24 9.99
CA CYS A 282 -19.93 -19.34 10.36
C CYS A 282 -20.05 -19.72 11.83
N TYR A 283 -19.90 -21.01 12.11
CA TYR A 283 -19.94 -21.61 13.44
C TYR A 283 -18.92 -22.73 13.55
N ASP A 284 -18.53 -23.10 14.77
CA ASP A 284 -17.56 -24.16 15.02
C ASP A 284 -18.24 -25.44 15.51
N LEU A 285 -17.84 -26.59 14.95
CA LEU A 285 -18.15 -27.91 15.48
C LEU A 285 -17.10 -28.31 16.51
N ARG A 286 -17.56 -28.88 17.63
CA ARG A 286 -16.71 -29.44 18.69
C ARG A 286 -16.70 -30.96 18.61
N SER A 287 -15.53 -31.56 18.81
CA SER A 287 -15.39 -33.01 19.02
C SER A 287 -15.34 -33.41 20.49
N ASP A 288 -15.60 -34.69 20.76
CA ASP A 288 -15.30 -35.26 22.07
C ASP A 288 -13.78 -35.25 22.36
N ASN A 289 -13.40 -35.64 23.57
CA ASN A 289 -11.98 -35.67 23.98
C ASN A 289 -11.14 -36.69 23.20
N ASP A 290 -11.79 -37.64 22.51
CA ASP A 290 -11.13 -38.71 21.77
C ASP A 290 -11.13 -38.43 20.25
N GLY A 291 -11.75 -37.34 19.79
CA GLY A 291 -11.89 -36.97 18.39
C GLY A 291 -12.85 -37.84 17.58
N ASN A 292 -13.74 -38.61 18.22
CA ASN A 292 -14.53 -39.67 17.58
C ASN A 292 -15.88 -39.23 17.01
N GLY A 293 -16.15 -37.93 16.95
CA GLY A 293 -17.38 -37.39 16.35
C GLY A 293 -17.70 -35.99 16.84
N PHE A 294 -18.76 -35.40 16.29
CA PHE A 294 -19.24 -34.08 16.67
C PHE A 294 -20.19 -34.17 17.87
N VAL A 295 -19.93 -33.36 18.90
CA VAL A 295 -20.72 -33.35 20.15
C VAL A 295 -21.51 -32.06 20.36
N ALA A 296 -21.10 -30.98 19.71
CA ALA A 296 -21.78 -29.69 19.78
C ALA A 296 -21.46 -28.82 18.56
N ILE A 297 -22.36 -27.88 18.27
CA ILE A 297 -22.07 -26.71 17.44
C ILE A 297 -22.19 -25.44 18.31
N GLU A 298 -21.26 -24.51 18.13
CA GLU A 298 -21.11 -23.30 18.93
C GLU A 298 -20.73 -22.11 18.06
N PRO A 299 -20.97 -20.86 18.50
CA PRO A 299 -20.43 -19.68 17.85
C PRO A 299 -18.90 -19.72 17.69
N HIS A 300 -18.19 -20.27 18.68
CA HIS A 300 -16.74 -20.40 18.65
C HIS A 300 -16.25 -21.50 19.60
N VAL A 301 -15.38 -22.39 19.13
CA VAL A 301 -14.80 -23.50 19.90
C VAL A 301 -13.30 -23.28 20.06
N ALA A 302 -12.86 -22.99 21.30
CA ALA A 302 -11.45 -22.79 21.62
C ALA A 302 -10.63 -24.09 21.73
N VAL A 303 -11.26 -25.18 22.21
CA VAL A 303 -10.60 -26.48 22.48
C VAL A 303 -11.47 -27.59 21.89
N ASN A 304 -10.82 -28.57 21.25
CA ASN A 304 -11.45 -29.67 20.50
C ASN A 304 -12.29 -29.16 19.30
N HIS A 305 -11.75 -28.19 18.56
CA HIS A 305 -12.32 -27.79 17.27
C HIS A 305 -12.25 -28.97 16.29
N ALA A 306 -13.37 -29.24 15.63
CA ALA A 306 -13.55 -30.38 14.73
C ALA A 306 -13.89 -29.96 13.29
N GLY A 307 -14.09 -28.66 13.06
CA GLY A 307 -14.41 -28.08 11.75
C GLY A 307 -15.30 -26.86 11.90
N SER A 308 -15.45 -26.11 10.82
CA SER A 308 -16.31 -24.93 10.73
C SER A 308 -17.48 -25.20 9.79
N VAL A 309 -18.63 -24.63 10.10
CA VAL A 309 -19.86 -24.74 9.32
C VAL A 309 -20.28 -23.36 8.84
N ILE A 310 -20.50 -23.20 7.54
CA ILE A 310 -21.06 -21.98 6.94
C ILE A 310 -22.54 -22.23 6.60
N THR A 311 -23.39 -21.28 6.94
CA THR A 311 -24.85 -21.34 6.72
C THR A 311 -25.35 -20.06 6.06
N ASN A 312 -26.51 -20.16 5.38
CA ASN A 312 -27.19 -19.02 4.76
C ASN A 312 -28.22 -18.33 5.68
N SER A 313 -28.41 -18.85 6.90
CA SER A 313 -29.34 -18.33 7.88
C SER A 313 -28.78 -18.56 9.28
N PRO A 314 -28.97 -17.60 10.21
CA PRO A 314 -28.36 -17.69 11.52
C PRO A 314 -28.94 -18.87 12.32
N ILE A 315 -28.09 -19.50 13.12
CA ILE A 315 -28.48 -20.53 14.09
C ILE A 315 -28.82 -19.87 15.42
N ASP A 316 -30.01 -20.17 15.95
CA ASP A 316 -30.39 -19.79 17.31
C ASP A 316 -29.87 -20.84 18.31
N PHE A 317 -28.91 -20.44 19.13
CA PHE A 317 -28.31 -21.29 20.15
C PHE A 317 -29.06 -21.29 21.49
N GLY A 318 -30.14 -20.50 21.59
CA GLY A 318 -30.91 -20.34 22.82
C GLY A 318 -30.08 -19.86 24.02
N GLU A 319 -30.58 -20.12 25.23
CA GLU A 319 -29.95 -19.63 26.48
C GLU A 319 -28.60 -20.29 26.81
N PHE A 320 -28.35 -21.50 26.28
CA PHE A 320 -27.12 -22.25 26.58
C PHE A 320 -25.91 -21.82 25.76
N GLY A 321 -26.13 -21.11 24.64
CA GLY A 321 -25.05 -20.62 23.76
C GLY A 321 -24.38 -21.70 22.90
N TYR A 322 -24.92 -22.92 22.89
CA TYR A 322 -24.52 -24.02 22.01
C TYR A 322 -25.67 -25.00 21.78
N ILE A 323 -25.57 -25.83 20.74
CA ILE A 323 -26.49 -26.95 20.51
C ILE A 323 -25.70 -28.26 20.62
N SER A 324 -26.08 -29.12 21.57
CA SER A 324 -25.53 -30.48 21.65
C SER A 324 -26.00 -31.34 20.48
N LEU A 325 -25.07 -32.10 19.92
CA LEU A 325 -25.31 -32.98 18.78
C LEU A 325 -25.42 -34.44 19.25
N THR A 326 -26.34 -35.16 18.63
CA THR A 326 -26.54 -36.60 18.76
C THR A 326 -26.29 -37.25 17.39
N GLN A 327 -26.29 -38.58 17.30
CA GLN A 327 -26.18 -39.26 16.00
C GLN A 327 -27.22 -38.78 14.99
N ASP A 328 -28.44 -38.47 15.43
CA ASP A 328 -29.55 -38.05 14.54
C ASP A 328 -29.48 -36.58 14.14
N THR A 329 -28.73 -35.76 14.88
CA THR A 329 -28.63 -34.31 14.64
C THR A 329 -27.24 -33.87 14.20
N SER A 330 -26.32 -34.82 14.01
CA SER A 330 -24.98 -34.55 13.48
C SER A 330 -25.05 -34.16 11.99
N PRO A 331 -24.05 -33.40 11.49
CA PRO A 331 -23.95 -33.08 10.06
C PRO A 331 -24.01 -34.33 9.18
N ASN A 332 -24.87 -34.30 8.16
CA ASN A 332 -24.96 -35.34 7.15
C ASN A 332 -24.13 -34.95 5.92
N PHE A 333 -23.02 -35.65 5.67
CA PHE A 333 -22.10 -35.35 4.59
C PHE A 333 -22.61 -35.92 3.27
N LEU A 334 -22.78 -35.06 2.26
CA LEU A 334 -23.36 -35.46 0.97
C LEU A 334 -22.29 -35.98 -0.01
N GLY A 335 -21.00 -35.82 0.32
CA GLY A 335 -19.87 -36.28 -0.51
C GLY A 335 -19.59 -35.40 -1.73
N GLU A 336 -20.24 -34.23 -1.80
CA GLU A 336 -20.05 -33.22 -2.84
C GLU A 336 -19.17 -32.08 -2.31
N GLN A 337 -18.37 -31.48 -3.19
CA GLN A 337 -17.55 -30.30 -2.91
C GLN A 337 -18.10 -29.15 -3.75
N ILE A 338 -18.43 -28.04 -3.11
CA ILE A 338 -18.96 -26.85 -3.79
C ILE A 338 -18.26 -25.59 -3.33
N THR A 339 -18.23 -24.57 -4.17
CA THR A 339 -17.61 -23.28 -3.87
C THR A 339 -18.59 -22.35 -3.15
N LEU A 340 -18.07 -21.31 -2.50
CA LEU A 340 -18.91 -20.25 -1.89
C LEU A 340 -19.87 -19.60 -2.91
N PRO A 341 -19.44 -19.21 -4.14
CA PRO A 341 -20.35 -18.73 -5.18
C PRO A 341 -21.50 -19.70 -5.51
N GLN A 342 -21.22 -20.99 -5.65
CA GLN A 342 -22.26 -22.01 -5.92
C GLN A 342 -23.26 -22.09 -4.77
N PHE A 343 -22.77 -22.03 -3.53
CA PHE A 343 -23.61 -22.02 -2.34
C PHE A 343 -24.47 -20.76 -2.22
N MET A 344 -23.94 -19.59 -2.58
CA MET A 344 -24.69 -18.33 -2.57
C MET A 344 -25.81 -18.31 -3.63
N ASN A 345 -25.56 -18.92 -4.80
CA ASN A 345 -26.50 -18.95 -5.92
C ASN A 345 -27.56 -20.06 -5.83
N GLY A 346 -27.41 -21.02 -4.91
CA GLY A 346 -28.31 -22.19 -4.84
C GLY A 346 -28.00 -23.27 -5.87
N ASP A 347 -26.82 -23.22 -6.51
CA ASP A 347 -26.42 -24.12 -7.61
C ASP A 347 -26.02 -25.54 -7.14
N PHE A 348 -26.57 -25.98 -6.00
CA PHE A 348 -26.41 -27.31 -5.41
C PHE A 348 -27.74 -28.06 -5.27
N GLU A 349 -28.88 -27.40 -5.55
CA GLU A 349 -30.20 -28.07 -5.53
C GLU A 349 -30.49 -28.81 -6.86
N GLN A 350 -29.86 -28.39 -7.96
CA GLN A 350 -30.12 -28.93 -9.31
C GLN A 350 -29.65 -30.39 -9.50
N THR A 351 -28.72 -30.89 -8.68
CA THR A 351 -28.28 -32.29 -8.69
C THR A 351 -29.30 -33.24 -8.06
N LYS A 352 -30.17 -32.76 -7.15
CA LYS A 352 -31.23 -33.60 -6.55
C LYS A 352 -32.40 -33.89 -7.51
N GLU A 353 -32.70 -33.04 -8.49
CA GLU A 353 -33.85 -33.23 -9.39
C GLU A 353 -33.60 -34.19 -10.57
N GLN A 354 -32.35 -34.39 -11.02
CA GLN A 354 -32.06 -35.30 -12.15
C GLN A 354 -32.05 -36.80 -11.79
N SER A 355 -32.13 -37.16 -10.50
CA SER A 355 -32.15 -38.55 -10.05
C SER A 355 -33.57 -39.07 -9.72
N GLY A 356 -34.61 -38.23 -9.81
CA GLY A 356 -36.01 -38.59 -9.52
C GLY A 356 -36.87 -38.99 -10.74
N GLY A 357 -36.33 -38.93 -11.95
CA GLY A 357 -37.06 -39.21 -13.19
C GLY A 357 -37.02 -40.67 -13.65
N MET A 358 -37.53 -41.60 -12.85
CA MET A 358 -37.86 -42.96 -13.33
C MET A 358 -39.31 -43.27 -12.97
N GLU A 359 -40.24 -42.94 -13.86
CA GLU A 359 -41.59 -43.48 -13.84
C GLU A 359 -41.84 -44.38 -15.06
N LEU A 360 -41.98 -45.68 -14.71
CA LEU A 360 -42.81 -46.76 -15.26
C LEU A 360 -42.67 -47.20 -16.73
#